data_AF-A0A2T4N9Q5-F1
#
_entry.id   AF-A0A2T4N9Q5-F1
#
_cell.length_a   1.000
_cell.length_b   1.000
_cell.length_c   1.000
_cell.angle_alpha   90.00
_cell.angle_beta   90.00
_cell.angle_gamma   90.00
#
_symmetry.space_group_name_H-M   'P 1'
#
loop_
_entity.id
_entity.type
_entity.pdbx_description
1 polymer ?
#
loop_
_entity_poly.entity_id
_entity_poly.type
_entity_poly.pdbx_seq_one_letter_code
_entity_poly.pdbx_strand_id
1 'polypeptide(L)' 'MLDRHPGLRDSVASLPEFIAWNDSFPLVEVDAESFRVARGDQLMDRDQMMVEWIRLFRPQLFEEGAENDR' A
#
# COMPACT_ATOMS: atom_id res chain seq x y z
N MET A 1 7.63 -6.04 4.49
CA MET A 1 6.48 -6.87 4.04
C MET A 1 6.40 -6.81 2.52
N LEU A 2 6.44 -5.62 1.91
CA LEU A 2 6.64 -5.46 0.46
C LEU A 2 8.06 -5.85 -0.01
N ASP A 3 9.09 -5.71 0.83
CA ASP A 3 10.48 -6.08 0.48
C ASP A 3 10.69 -7.57 0.21
N ARG A 4 9.75 -8.42 0.64
CA ARG A 4 9.79 -9.87 0.37
C ARG A 4 9.12 -10.23 -0.95
N HIS A 5 8.51 -9.27 -1.64
CA HIS A 5 7.77 -9.48 -2.88
C HIS A 5 8.21 -8.45 -3.94
N PRO A 6 9.37 -8.65 -4.58
CA PRO A 6 9.85 -7.73 -5.60
C PRO A 6 8.83 -7.60 -6.74
N GLY A 7 8.51 -6.36 -7.14
CA GLY A 7 7.52 -6.05 -8.18
C GLY A 7 6.07 -5.89 -7.68
N LEU A 8 5.76 -6.30 -6.45
CA LEU A 8 4.42 -6.11 -5.88
C LEU A 8 4.10 -4.63 -5.67
N ARG A 9 5.12 -3.83 -5.31
CA ARG A 9 5.01 -2.36 -5.21
C ARG A 9 4.53 -1.74 -6.51
N ASP A 10 5.21 -2.04 -7.62
CA ASP A 10 4.87 -1.47 -8.93
C ASP A 10 3.51 -1.96 -9.41
N SER A 11 3.22 -3.24 -9.17
CA SER A 11 1.94 -3.85 -9.53
C SER A 11 0.79 -3.13 -8.84
N VAL A 12 0.84 -2.99 -7.51
CA VAL A 12 -0.21 -2.32 -6.72
C VAL A 12 -0.24 -0.81 -7.00
N ALA A 13 0.92 -0.16 -7.13
CA ALA A 13 1.01 1.26 -7.45
C ALA A 13 0.33 1.63 -8.76
N SER A 14 0.29 0.70 -9.73
CA SER A 14 -0.31 0.90 -11.04
C SER A 14 -1.82 0.59 -11.09
N LEU A 15 -2.39 -0.02 -10.04
CA LEU A 15 -3.81 -0.39 -10.03
C LEU A 15 -4.69 0.85 -9.88
N PRO A 16 -5.61 1.12 -10.82
CA PRO A 16 -6.53 2.25 -10.73
C PRO A 16 -7.36 2.25 -9.45
N GLU A 17 -7.73 1.07 -8.94
CA GLU A 17 -8.48 0.91 -7.70
C GLU A 17 -7.66 1.30 -6.48
N PHE A 18 -6.36 0.99 -6.47
CA PHE A 18 -5.46 1.44 -5.42
C PHE A 18 -5.27 2.95 -5.48
N ILE A 19 -5.07 3.52 -6.67
CA ILE A 19 -4.90 4.97 -6.85
C ILE A 19 -6.14 5.71 -6.35
N ALA A 20 -7.33 5.32 -6.80
CA ALA A 20 -8.59 5.93 -6.37
C ALA A 20 -8.83 5.79 -4.86
N TRP A 21 -8.50 4.64 -4.29
CA TRP A 21 -8.60 4.42 -2.85
C TRP A 21 -7.59 5.29 -2.09
N ASN A 22 -6.32 5.32 -2.49
CA ASN A 22 -5.27 6.11 -1.87
C ASN A 22 -5.55 7.62 -1.92
N ASP A 23 -6.12 8.10 -3.03
CA ASP A 23 -6.49 9.52 -3.21
C ASP A 23 -7.73 9.94 -2.41
N SER A 24 -8.50 8.98 -1.88
CA SER A 24 -9.61 9.28 -0.98
C SER A 24 -9.17 9.73 0.42
N PHE A 25 -7.90 9.54 0.78
CA PHE A 25 -7.36 9.92 2.08
C PHE A 25 -6.71 11.30 2.05
N PRO A 26 -6.89 12.11 3.12
CA PRO A 26 -6.20 13.39 3.26
C PRO A 26 -4.68 13.22 3.16
N LEU A 27 -4.03 14.08 2.37
CA LEU A 27 -2.58 14.16 2.25
C LEU A 27 -2.05 15.21 3.23
N VAL A 28 -1.03 14.86 3.99
CA VAL A 28 -0.32 15.75 4.91
C VAL A 28 1.16 15.68 4.60
N GLU A 29 1.82 16.83 4.53
CA GLU A 29 3.27 16.93 4.36
C GLU A 29 3.93 17.25 5.71
N VAL A 30 4.90 16.43 6.11
CA VAL A 30 5.69 16.60 7.34
C VAL A 30 7.15 16.51 6.95
N ASP A 31 7.93 17.55 7.21
CA ASP A 31 9.39 17.58 6.96
C ASP A 31 9.79 17.14 5.53
N ALA A 32 9.01 17.58 4.53
CA ALA A 32 9.15 17.24 3.11
C ALA A 32 8.85 15.77 2.74
N GLU A 33 8.25 14.99 3.65
CA GLU A 33 7.67 13.68 3.38
C GLU A 33 6.14 13.76 3.32
N SER A 34 5.55 13.00 2.41
CA SER A 34 4.09 12.99 2.20
C SER A 34 3.45 11.75 2.82
N PHE A 35 2.46 11.96 3.68
CA PHE A 35 1.71 10.93 4.37
C PHE A 35 0.21 11.03 4.09
N ARG A 36 -0.48 9.89 4.10
CA ARG A 36 -1.95 9.84 4.09
C ARG A 36 -2.47 9.68 5.51
N VAL A 37 -3.53 10.42 5.86
CA VAL A 37 -4.23 10.25 7.15
C VAL A 37 -5.28 9.17 7.00
N ALA A 38 -5.08 8.02 7.64
CA ALA A 38 -5.97 6.87 7.60
C ALA A 38 -6.37 6.43 9.02
N ARG A 39 -7.38 5.55 9.13
CA ARG A 39 -7.88 4.99 10.41
C ARG A 39 -8.14 6.04 11.51
N GLY A 40 -8.66 7.21 11.14
CA GLY A 40 -9.00 8.31 12.05
C GLY A 40 -7.89 9.36 12.13
N ASP A 41 -6.69 8.97 12.57
CA ASP A 41 -5.59 9.90 12.86
C ASP A 41 -4.20 9.32 12.56
N GLN A 42 -4.12 8.13 11.97
CA GLN A 42 -2.85 7.47 11.69
C GLN A 42 -2.23 8.02 10.41
N LEU A 43 -1.00 8.54 10.51
CA LEU A 43 -0.19 8.89 9.34
C LEU A 43 0.43 7.63 8.75
N MET A 44 0.16 7.39 7.47
CA MET A 44 0.66 6.25 6.72
C MET A 44 1.41 6.73 5.49
N ASP A 45 2.64 6.27 5.31
CA ASP A 45 3.38 6.47 4.07
C ASP A 45 2.78 5.64 2.93
N ARG A 46 3.30 5.84 1.71
CA ARG A 46 2.79 5.16 0.51
C ARG A 46 2.88 3.63 0.60
N ASP A 47 3.95 3.08 1.17
CA ASP A 47 4.14 1.63 1.31
C ASP A 47 3.18 1.05 2.34
N GLN A 48 2.96 1.75 3.44
CA GLN A 48 1.97 1.39 4.45
C GLN A 48 0.55 1.40 3.86
N MET A 49 0.22 2.40 3.05
CA MET A 49 -1.05 2.46 2.33
C MET A 49 -1.24 1.27 1.39
N MET A 50 -0.20 0.88 0.64
CA MET A 50 -0.25 -0.33 -0.20
C MET A 50 -0.49 -1.59 0.64
N VAL A 51 0.25 -1.77 1.74
CA VAL A 51 0.09 -2.95 2.61
C VAL A 51 -1.34 -3.04 3.15
N GLU A 52 -1.90 -1.92 3.59
CA GLU A 52 -3.26 -1.86 4.11
C GLU A 52 -4.30 -2.16 3.02
N TRP A 53 -4.13 -1.58 1.84
CA TRP A 53 -5.00 -1.87 0.69
C TRP A 53 -4.98 -3.36 0.33
N ILE A 54 -3.80 -3.97 0.26
CA ILE A 54 -3.66 -5.40 -0.04
C ILE A 54 -4.39 -6.21 1.05
N ARG A 55 -4.19 -5.89 2.33
CA ARG A 55 -4.88 -6.60 3.44
C ARG A 55 -6.39 -6.53 3.33
N LEU A 56 -6.95 -5.39 2.92
CA LEU A 56 -8.38 -5.17 2.85
C LEU A 56 -9.03 -5.77 1.61
N PHE A 57 -8.38 -5.67 0.44
CA PHE A 57 -9.02 -5.95 -0.86
C PHE A 57 -8.43 -7.12 -1.63
N ARG A 58 -7.15 -7.47 -1.37
CA ARG A 58 -6.39 -8.46 -2.13
C ARG A 58 -5.42 -9.26 -1.23
N PRO A 59 -5.86 -9.82 -0.09
CA PRO A 59 -4.95 -10.48 0.86
C PRO A 59 -4.15 -11.63 0.22
N GLN A 60 -4.70 -12.28 -0.81
CA GLN A 60 -4.05 -13.35 -1.57
C GLN A 60 -2.73 -12.93 -2.23
N LEU A 61 -2.51 -11.64 -2.51
CA LEU A 61 -1.26 -11.17 -3.10
C LEU A 61 -0.06 -11.34 -2.16
N PHE A 62 -0.29 -11.44 -0.84
CA PHE A 62 0.77 -11.80 0.10
C PHE A 62 1.05 -13.30 0.13
N GLU A 63 0.09 -14.14 -0.26
CA GLU A 63 0.23 -15.59 -0.28
C GLU A 63 0.93 -16.06 -1.55
N GLU A 64 0.53 -15.53 -2.72
CA GLU A 64 1.15 -15.88 -4.02
C GLU A 64 2.64 -15.50 -4.10
N GLY A 65 3.02 -14.41 -3.43
CA GLY A 65 4.42 -14.01 -3.37
C GLY A 65 5.29 -14.87 -2.45
N ALA A 66 4.70 -15.72 -1.59
CA ALA A 66 5.41 -16.65 -0.72
C ALA A 66 5.63 -18.03 -1.36
N GLU A 67 4.80 -18.42 -2.33
CA GLU A 67 4.91 -19.72 -3.02
C GLU A 67 5.96 -19.75 -4.13
N ASN A 68 6.42 -18.59 -4.63
CA ASN A 68 7.44 -18.51 -5.69
C ASN A 68 8.90 -18.67 -5.21
N ASP A 69 9.11 -18.96 -3.92
CA ASP A 69 10.45 -19.19 -3.31
C ASP A 69 10.66 -20.66 -2.89
N ARG A 70 9.89 -21.62 -3.45
CA ARG A 70 9.98 -23.05 -3.12
C ARG A 70 10.48 -23.92 -4.27
#